data_AF-A0A0D2P1N1-F1
#
_entry.id   AF-A0A0D2P1N1-F1
#
_cell.length_a   1.000
_cell.length_b   1.000
_cell.length_c   1.000
_cell.angle_alpha   90.00
_cell.angle_beta   90.00
_cell.angle_gamma   90.00
#
_symmetry.space_group_name_H-M   'P 1'
#
loop_
_entity.id
_entity.type
_entity.pdbx_description
1 polymer ?
#
loop_
_entity_poly.entity_id
_entity_poly.type
_entity_poly.pdbx_seq_one_letter_code
_entity_poly.pdbx_strand_id
1 'polypeptide(L)'
;MSKDDGESSADINITVKFSGRSIPISIPKDSTIKQLKSHLQPLTNVLPRGQKLIFKGKLLVDAMTLKESEVMNGAKLMLMASQGLHQGGGPILKEAQTRPISRGKETEYKRPDARTEIVMEKDRLQRWKTTGVIALADCNLKAIPNEVWDCGSSARVLDVNNNSIQDVPNKISCLNSIQKLFLDGNGISDEAIRWEGLASLKYLTVLSFTRNQLMNLPSALGSLTSLRQLHVANNKLTSLPNEIGMLTRLEVLKANNNSWCYSFFGIQDNHSSGMHWRM
;
A
#
# COMPACT_ATOMS: atom_id res chain seq x y z
N MET A 1 -12.06 -0.99 -54.60
CA MET A 1 -11.13 -0.51 -53.55
C MET A 1 -11.91 0.44 -52.67
N SER A 2 -12.06 0.28 -51.36
CA SER A 2 -11.49 -0.67 -50.41
C SER A 2 -12.47 -0.76 -49.23
N LYS A 3 -12.65 -1.97 -48.68
CA LYS A 3 -13.39 -2.21 -47.44
C LYS A 3 -12.58 -1.66 -46.27
N ASP A 4 -13.22 -0.90 -45.40
CA ASP A 4 -12.69 -0.56 -44.08
C ASP A 4 -13.54 -1.34 -43.07
N ASP A 5 -13.05 -2.51 -42.68
CA ASP A 5 -13.71 -3.41 -41.74
C ASP A 5 -13.44 -2.92 -40.31
N GLY A 6 -14.48 -2.37 -39.67
CA GLY A 6 -14.52 -2.16 -38.23
C GLY A 6 -14.52 -3.50 -37.50
N GLU A 7 -13.34 -3.99 -37.14
CA GLU A 7 -13.20 -5.23 -36.38
C GLU A 7 -13.52 -4.96 -34.89
N SER A 8 -14.71 -5.40 -34.47
CA SER A 8 -15.14 -5.40 -33.09
C SER A 8 -14.13 -6.16 -32.20
N SER A 9 -13.66 -5.48 -31.16
CA SER A 9 -12.85 -6.06 -30.09
C SER A 9 -13.71 -7.05 -29.30
N ALA A 10 -13.78 -8.28 -29.78
CA ALA A 10 -14.48 -9.35 -29.07
C ALA A 10 -13.74 -9.67 -27.77
N ASP A 11 -14.39 -9.40 -26.64
CA ASP A 11 -13.93 -9.82 -25.32
C ASP A 11 -13.95 -11.34 -25.20
N ILE A 12 -12.93 -11.88 -24.55
CA ILE A 12 -12.76 -13.31 -24.32
C ILE A 12 -13.04 -13.59 -22.84
N ASN A 13 -13.98 -14.51 -22.57
CA ASN A 13 -14.23 -15.01 -21.22
C ASN A 13 -13.30 -16.18 -20.92
N ILE A 14 -12.52 -16.09 -19.87
CA ILE A 14 -11.61 -17.15 -19.41
C ILE A 14 -11.89 -17.47 -17.95
N THR A 15 -11.53 -18.67 -17.51
CA THR A 15 -11.64 -19.10 -16.11
C THR A 15 -10.27 -19.40 -15.55
N VAL A 16 -9.87 -18.71 -14.49
CA VAL A 16 -8.59 -18.93 -13.82
C VAL A 16 -8.81 -19.74 -12.55
N LYS A 17 -8.21 -20.93 -12.47
CA LYS A 17 -8.21 -21.77 -11.28
C LYS A 17 -7.06 -21.36 -10.36
N PHE A 18 -7.39 -20.98 -9.14
CA PHE A 18 -6.43 -20.59 -8.11
C PHE A 18 -6.86 -21.13 -6.74
N SER A 19 -5.99 -21.88 -6.06
CA SER A 19 -6.21 -22.40 -4.69
C SER A 19 -7.59 -23.06 -4.47
N GLY A 20 -8.05 -23.87 -5.44
CA GLY A 20 -9.34 -24.58 -5.39
C GLY A 20 -10.56 -23.75 -5.82
N ARG A 21 -10.40 -22.47 -6.13
CA ARG A 21 -11.46 -21.57 -6.63
C ARG A 21 -11.33 -21.35 -8.13
N SER A 22 -12.46 -21.14 -8.81
CA SER A 22 -12.52 -20.78 -10.23
C SER A 22 -12.96 -19.33 -10.38
N ILE A 23 -12.13 -18.50 -11.00
CA ILE A 23 -12.33 -17.06 -11.14
C ILE A 23 -12.66 -16.76 -12.61
N PRO A 24 -13.91 -16.43 -12.96
CA PRO A 24 -14.26 -16.03 -14.33
C PRO A 24 -13.78 -14.60 -14.60
N ILE A 25 -13.20 -14.37 -15.76
CA ILE A 25 -12.60 -13.08 -16.16
C ILE A 25 -12.95 -12.83 -17.63
N SER A 26 -13.37 -11.61 -17.95
CA SER A 26 -13.56 -11.14 -19.33
C SER A 26 -12.46 -10.14 -19.68
N ILE A 27 -11.65 -10.44 -20.69
CA ILE A 27 -10.52 -9.60 -21.12
C ILE A 27 -10.50 -9.51 -22.66
N PRO A 28 -10.13 -8.35 -23.25
CA PRO A 28 -10.02 -8.20 -24.70
C PRO A 28 -9.04 -9.19 -25.34
N LYS A 29 -9.37 -9.70 -26.53
CA LYS A 29 -8.59 -10.70 -27.29
C LYS A 29 -7.12 -10.34 -27.52
N ASP A 30 -6.80 -9.05 -27.62
CA ASP A 30 -5.46 -8.54 -27.90
C ASP A 30 -4.65 -8.21 -26.64
N SER A 31 -5.20 -8.50 -25.45
CA SER A 31 -4.52 -8.24 -24.19
C SER A 31 -3.31 -9.16 -23.98
N THR A 32 -2.32 -8.63 -23.27
CA THR A 32 -1.09 -9.34 -22.92
C THR A 32 -1.25 -10.11 -21.61
N ILE A 33 -0.39 -11.13 -21.42
CA ILE A 33 -0.34 -11.87 -20.16
C ILE A 33 0.01 -10.98 -18.97
N LYS A 34 0.82 -9.92 -19.17
CA LYS A 34 1.11 -8.91 -18.15
C LYS A 34 -0.16 -8.20 -17.64
N GLN A 35 -1.06 -7.82 -18.56
CA GLN A 35 -2.34 -7.21 -18.21
C GLN A 35 -3.26 -8.19 -17.47
N LEU A 36 -3.31 -9.44 -17.92
CA LEU A 36 -4.04 -10.51 -17.22
C LEU A 36 -3.53 -10.72 -15.78
N LYS A 37 -2.20 -10.72 -15.57
CA LYS A 37 -1.61 -10.85 -14.23
C LYS A 37 -1.94 -9.66 -13.32
N SER A 38 -1.92 -8.45 -13.87
CA SER A 38 -2.33 -7.25 -13.16
C SER A 38 -3.82 -7.31 -12.75
N HIS A 39 -4.67 -7.86 -13.63
CA HIS A 39 -6.09 -8.03 -13.35
C HIS A 39 -6.37 -9.13 -12.30
N LEU A 40 -5.51 -10.16 -12.25
CA LEU A 40 -5.59 -11.26 -11.28
C LEU A 40 -5.03 -10.91 -9.90
N GLN A 41 -4.17 -9.91 -9.79
CA GLN A 41 -3.56 -9.48 -8.53
C GLN A 41 -4.60 -9.19 -7.44
N PRO A 42 -5.63 -8.33 -7.65
CA PRO A 42 -6.63 -8.07 -6.63
C PRO A 42 -7.49 -9.28 -6.29
N LEU A 43 -7.68 -10.21 -7.24
CA LEU A 43 -8.54 -11.38 -7.08
C LEU A 43 -7.85 -12.53 -6.32
N THR A 44 -6.53 -12.62 -6.40
CA THR A 44 -5.76 -13.76 -5.90
C THR A 44 -4.85 -13.40 -4.72
N ASN A 45 -4.66 -12.09 -4.47
CA ASN A 45 -3.69 -11.56 -3.51
C ASN A 45 -2.24 -12.02 -3.77
N VAL A 46 -1.94 -12.39 -5.02
CA VAL A 46 -0.61 -12.77 -5.49
C VAL A 46 -0.07 -11.63 -6.33
N LEU A 47 1.10 -11.10 -5.98
CA LEU A 47 1.75 -10.07 -6.79
C LEU A 47 2.01 -10.58 -8.22
N PRO A 48 1.92 -9.75 -9.28
CA PRO A 48 2.15 -10.18 -10.66
C PRO A 48 3.46 -10.93 -10.88
N ARG A 49 4.51 -10.56 -10.12
CA ARG A 49 5.83 -11.24 -10.13
C ARG A 49 5.79 -12.68 -9.59
N GLY A 50 4.84 -12.98 -8.69
CA GLY A 50 4.63 -14.30 -8.12
C GLY A 50 3.57 -15.13 -8.83
N GLN A 51 2.91 -14.59 -9.85
CA GLN A 51 1.86 -15.26 -10.62
C GLN A 51 2.47 -16.08 -11.78
N LYS A 52 2.39 -17.40 -11.67
CA LYS A 52 2.72 -18.35 -12.75
C LYS A 52 1.43 -18.83 -13.39
N LEU A 53 1.11 -18.29 -14.55
CA LEU A 53 -0.05 -18.69 -15.35
C LEU A 53 0.32 -19.87 -16.24
N ILE A 54 -0.43 -20.95 -16.13
CA ILE A 54 -0.20 -22.19 -16.89
C ILE A 54 -1.46 -22.49 -17.69
N PHE A 55 -1.30 -22.69 -19.00
CA PHE A 55 -2.37 -23.10 -19.89
C PHE A 55 -1.90 -24.28 -20.75
N LYS A 56 -2.68 -25.36 -20.79
CA LYS A 56 -2.32 -26.62 -21.48
C LYS A 56 -0.88 -27.13 -21.18
N GLY A 57 -0.41 -26.98 -19.93
CA GLY A 57 0.93 -27.39 -19.52
C GLY A 57 2.07 -26.45 -19.92
N LYS A 58 1.78 -25.33 -20.60
CA LYS A 58 2.76 -24.29 -20.95
C LYS A 58 2.68 -23.12 -19.96
N LEU A 59 3.84 -22.64 -19.50
CA LEU A 59 3.94 -21.43 -18.70
C LEU A 59 3.81 -20.20 -19.62
N LEU A 60 2.88 -19.31 -19.29
CA LEU A 60 2.64 -18.08 -20.04
C LEU A 60 3.60 -16.97 -19.59
N VAL A 61 4.29 -16.37 -20.55
CA VAL A 61 5.30 -15.33 -20.35
C VAL A 61 4.68 -13.95 -20.56
N ASP A 62 5.14 -12.94 -19.82
CA ASP A 62 4.55 -11.59 -19.79
C ASP A 62 4.51 -10.88 -21.14
N ALA A 63 5.45 -11.21 -22.04
CA ALA A 63 5.56 -10.64 -23.38
C ALA A 63 4.60 -11.27 -24.40
N MET A 64 3.95 -12.40 -24.09
CA MET A 64 3.03 -13.06 -24.99
C MET A 64 1.66 -12.40 -24.97
N THR A 65 1.00 -12.38 -26.13
CA THR A 65 -0.43 -12.05 -26.23
C THR A 65 -1.29 -13.28 -25.94
N LEU A 66 -2.55 -13.08 -25.52
CA LEU A 66 -3.51 -14.17 -25.33
C LEU A 66 -3.72 -14.98 -26.62
N LYS A 67 -3.64 -14.32 -27.77
CA LYS A 67 -3.73 -14.92 -29.11
C LYS A 67 -2.55 -15.85 -29.42
N GLU A 68 -1.33 -15.41 -29.15
CA GLU A 68 -0.10 -16.23 -29.29
C GLU A 68 -0.06 -17.41 -28.31
N SER A 69 -0.77 -17.30 -27.18
CA SER A 69 -0.87 -18.33 -26.15
C SER A 69 -1.98 -19.36 -26.41
N GLU A 70 -2.68 -19.28 -27.55
CA GLU A 70 -3.86 -20.09 -27.91
C GLU A 70 -5.02 -20.01 -26.87
N VAL A 71 -5.08 -18.95 -26.07
CA VAL A 71 -6.11 -18.79 -25.04
C VAL A 71 -7.38 -18.24 -25.71
N MET A 72 -8.35 -19.12 -25.94
CA MET A 72 -9.64 -18.77 -26.56
C MET A 72 -10.77 -18.61 -25.54
N ASN A 73 -11.94 -18.19 -26.02
CA ASN A 73 -13.14 -18.02 -25.21
C ASN A 73 -13.54 -19.35 -24.55
N GLY A 74 -13.75 -19.33 -23.24
CA GLY A 74 -13.98 -20.50 -22.38
C GLY A 74 -12.71 -21.18 -21.85
N ALA A 75 -11.50 -20.66 -22.12
CA ALA A 75 -10.25 -21.28 -21.69
C ALA A 75 -10.12 -21.36 -20.15
N LYS A 76 -9.59 -22.49 -19.66
CA LYS A 76 -9.29 -22.70 -18.24
C LYS A 76 -7.78 -22.59 -18.00
N LEU A 77 -7.36 -21.53 -17.32
CA LEU A 77 -5.97 -21.32 -16.93
C LEU A 77 -5.77 -21.76 -15.49
N MET A 78 -4.58 -22.22 -15.16
CA MET A 78 -4.18 -22.51 -13.78
C MET A 78 -3.19 -21.44 -13.33
N LEU A 79 -3.50 -20.80 -12.20
CA LEU A 79 -2.58 -19.87 -11.56
C LEU A 79 -1.88 -20.58 -10.41
N MET A 80 -0.55 -20.61 -10.45
CA MET A 80 0.28 -21.01 -9.32
C MET A 80 0.97 -19.77 -8.74
N ALA A 81 0.88 -19.62 -7.43
CA ALA A 81 1.68 -18.64 -6.72
C ALA A 81 3.04 -19.25 -6.36
N SER A 82 4.13 -18.51 -6.60
CA SER A 82 5.43 -18.89 -6.06
C SER A 82 5.44 -18.74 -4.54
N GLN A 83 5.76 -19.83 -3.84
CA GLN A 83 5.95 -19.88 -2.38
C GLN A 83 6.88 -18.75 -1.93
N GLY A 84 6.46 -17.98 -0.92
CA GLY A 84 7.21 -16.81 -0.41
C GLY A 84 6.80 -15.44 -1.01
N LEU A 85 5.94 -15.42 -2.03
CA LEU A 85 5.33 -14.19 -2.59
C LEU A 85 3.82 -14.08 -2.28
N HIS A 86 3.36 -14.90 -1.34
CA HIS A 86 2.14 -14.63 -0.59
C HIS A 86 2.46 -13.59 0.46
N GLN A 87 1.69 -12.50 0.54
CA GLN A 87 1.65 -11.72 1.78
C GLN A 87 1.38 -12.71 2.92
N GLY A 88 2.26 -12.73 3.93
CA GLY A 88 2.44 -13.80 4.92
C GLY A 88 1.17 -14.50 5.40
N GLY A 89 1.27 -15.82 5.55
CA GLY A 89 0.15 -16.74 5.71
C GLY A 89 -0.69 -16.58 6.98
N GLY A 90 -1.95 -17.01 6.88
CA GLY A 90 -2.58 -17.81 7.95
C GLY A 90 -2.06 -19.27 7.88
N PRO A 91 -2.45 -20.22 8.77
CA PRO A 91 -3.74 -20.31 9.47
C PRO A 91 -3.68 -20.91 10.92
N ILE A 92 -4.82 -20.99 11.64
CA ILE A 92 -5.40 -22.21 12.27
C ILE A 92 -6.91 -21.99 12.44
N LEU A 93 -7.68 -22.96 11.97
CA LEU A 93 -9.11 -23.16 12.18
C LEU A 93 -9.39 -23.48 13.66
N LYS A 94 -10.38 -22.82 14.27
CA LYS A 94 -11.26 -23.50 15.24
C LYS A 94 -12.70 -23.32 14.81
N GLU A 95 -13.14 -24.39 14.16
CA GLU A 95 -14.46 -25.03 14.19
C GLU A 95 -15.69 -24.24 13.72
N ALA A 96 -16.38 -24.90 12.80
CA ALA A 96 -17.59 -24.48 12.11
C ALA A 96 -18.84 -24.64 12.98
N GLN A 97 -19.87 -23.85 12.67
CA GLN A 97 -21.24 -24.34 12.67
C GLN A 97 -21.90 -24.02 11.33
N THR A 98 -22.03 -25.04 10.50
CA THR A 98 -22.95 -25.10 9.37
C THR A 98 -24.36 -25.44 9.85
N ARG A 99 -25.38 -24.73 9.36
CA ARG A 99 -26.75 -25.22 9.10
C ARG A 99 -27.60 -24.12 8.41
N PRO A 100 -28.73 -24.45 7.75
CA PRO A 100 -28.81 -24.51 6.29
C PRO A 100 -29.73 -23.46 5.65
N ILE A 101 -29.71 -23.49 4.32
CA ILE A 101 -30.54 -22.81 3.30
C ILE A 101 -31.96 -22.46 3.76
N SER A 102 -32.35 -21.20 3.50
CA SER A 102 -33.75 -20.79 3.29
C SER A 102 -33.87 -20.02 1.98
N ARG A 103 -34.52 -20.65 1.00
CA ARG A 103 -35.10 -20.02 -0.20
C ARG A 103 -36.02 -18.87 0.22
N GLY A 104 -35.94 -17.73 -0.45
CA GLY A 104 -36.88 -16.63 -0.23
C GLY A 104 -36.78 -15.49 -1.23
N LYS A 105 -37.51 -15.66 -2.34
CA LYS A 105 -38.12 -14.64 -3.22
C LYS A 105 -37.23 -13.75 -4.08
N GLU A 106 -37.41 -13.97 -5.38
CA GLU A 106 -37.31 -12.98 -6.46
C GLU A 106 -38.05 -11.69 -6.07
N THR A 107 -37.37 -10.57 -6.25
CA THR A 107 -38.01 -9.31 -6.62
C THR A 107 -37.16 -8.70 -7.72
N GLU A 108 -37.65 -8.81 -8.97
CA GLU A 108 -37.33 -7.84 -10.01
C GLU A 108 -37.62 -6.44 -9.48
N TYR A 109 -36.71 -5.48 -9.68
CA TYR A 109 -37.03 -4.17 -10.23
C TYR A 109 -35.73 -3.37 -10.51
N LYS A 110 -35.61 -2.96 -11.78
CA LYS A 110 -34.98 -1.75 -12.34
C LYS A 110 -33.45 -1.65 -12.39
N ARG A 111 -32.96 -1.72 -13.63
CA ARG A 111 -31.70 -1.08 -14.08
C ARG A 111 -31.71 0.41 -13.70
N PRO A 112 -30.61 0.96 -13.19
CA PRO A 112 -30.29 2.36 -13.37
C PRO A 112 -29.21 2.46 -14.45
N ASP A 113 -29.62 2.91 -15.64
CA ASP A 113 -28.74 3.73 -16.45
C ASP A 113 -28.35 4.97 -15.64
N ALA A 114 -27.09 5.40 -15.81
CA ALA A 114 -26.42 6.56 -15.23
C ALA A 114 -25.42 6.26 -14.09
N ARG A 115 -24.13 6.26 -14.48
CA ARG A 115 -22.91 6.59 -13.73
C ARG A 115 -23.11 6.75 -12.21
N THR A 116 -22.73 5.73 -11.45
CA THR A 116 -22.58 5.85 -9.99
C THR A 116 -21.17 5.46 -9.59
N GLU A 117 -20.28 6.46 -9.45
CA GLU A 117 -18.93 6.34 -8.91
C GLU A 117 -18.89 6.03 -7.39
N ILE A 118 -20.04 5.82 -6.75
CA ILE A 118 -20.19 5.91 -5.28
C ILE A 118 -20.10 4.54 -4.56
N VAL A 119 -20.02 3.41 -5.27
CA VAL A 119 -20.10 2.07 -4.63
C VAL A 119 -18.73 1.51 -4.20
N MET A 120 -17.64 1.82 -4.89
CA MET A 120 -16.31 1.25 -4.59
C MET A 120 -15.60 1.89 -3.38
N GLU A 121 -15.86 3.17 -3.09
CA GLU A 121 -15.19 3.90 -2.01
C GLU A 121 -15.62 3.41 -0.62
N LYS A 122 -16.90 3.04 -0.46
CA LYS A 122 -17.42 2.49 0.79
C LYS A 122 -16.74 1.16 1.13
N ASP A 123 -16.58 0.26 0.16
CA ASP A 123 -15.92 -1.03 0.40
C ASP A 123 -14.45 -0.88 0.81
N ARG A 124 -13.73 0.07 0.20
CA ARG A 124 -12.34 0.36 0.56
C ARG A 124 -12.23 0.94 1.97
N LEU A 125 -13.04 1.96 2.28
CA LEU A 125 -13.04 2.59 3.60
C LEU A 125 -13.44 1.60 4.70
N GLN A 126 -14.45 0.76 4.45
CA GLN A 126 -14.85 -0.30 5.39
C GLN A 126 -13.71 -1.30 5.59
N ARG A 127 -13.02 -1.72 4.52
CA ARG A 127 -11.85 -2.59 4.64
C ARG A 127 -10.75 -1.96 5.51
N TRP A 128 -10.45 -0.68 5.34
CA TRP A 128 -9.49 0.03 6.18
C TRP A 128 -9.95 0.11 7.63
N LYS A 129 -11.23 0.34 7.88
CA LYS A 129 -11.80 0.32 9.24
C LYS A 129 -11.73 -1.06 9.88
N THR A 130 -12.02 -2.12 9.13
CA THR A 130 -11.97 -3.51 9.64
C THR A 130 -10.55 -3.98 9.89
N THR A 131 -9.62 -3.71 8.97
CA THR A 131 -8.24 -4.20 9.06
C THR A 131 -7.34 -3.28 9.89
N GLY A 132 -7.67 -1.99 9.95
CA GLY A 132 -6.83 -0.95 10.52
C GLY A 132 -5.54 -0.70 9.74
N VAL A 133 -5.41 -1.23 8.53
CA VAL A 133 -4.20 -1.08 7.69
C VAL A 133 -4.58 -0.35 6.41
N ILE A 134 -3.92 0.78 6.20
CA ILE A 134 -4.08 1.64 5.04
C ILE A 134 -2.76 1.58 4.27
N ALA A 135 -2.75 0.80 3.20
CA ALA A 135 -1.59 0.68 2.31
C ALA A 135 -1.87 1.43 1.01
N LEU A 136 -1.18 2.54 0.84
CA LEU A 136 -1.27 3.50 -0.26
C LEU A 136 0.12 3.82 -0.83
N ALA A 137 1.09 2.92 -0.65
CA ALA A 137 2.42 3.07 -1.21
C ALA A 137 2.38 3.02 -2.75
N ASP A 138 3.29 3.77 -3.41
CA ASP A 138 3.48 3.78 -4.87
C ASP A 138 2.19 4.10 -5.66
N CYS A 139 1.31 4.94 -5.11
CA CYS A 139 0.02 5.29 -5.70
C CYS A 139 0.03 6.65 -6.44
N ASN A 140 1.20 7.25 -6.63
CA ASN A 140 1.39 8.59 -7.23
C ASN A 140 0.50 9.68 -6.60
N LEU A 141 0.25 9.57 -5.29
CA LEU A 141 -0.62 10.50 -4.57
C LEU A 141 0.09 11.84 -4.36
N LYS A 142 -0.62 12.95 -4.62
CA LYS A 142 -0.13 14.30 -4.30
C LYS A 142 -0.49 14.76 -2.88
N ALA A 143 -1.52 14.14 -2.31
CA ALA A 143 -2.01 14.42 -0.98
C ALA A 143 -2.62 13.14 -0.40
N ILE A 144 -2.69 13.07 0.94
CA ILE A 144 -3.34 11.95 1.62
C ILE A 144 -4.86 12.07 1.40
N PRO A 145 -5.53 11.01 0.89
CA PRO A 145 -6.96 11.03 0.59
C PRO A 145 -7.81 11.32 1.85
N ASN A 146 -8.95 12.01 1.68
CA ASN A 146 -9.77 12.39 2.84
C ASN A 146 -10.33 11.18 3.60
N GLU A 147 -10.53 10.07 2.90
CA GLU A 147 -11.07 8.83 3.44
C GLU A 147 -10.12 8.19 4.47
N VAL A 148 -8.81 8.50 4.40
CA VAL A 148 -7.84 8.07 5.41
C VAL A 148 -8.19 8.70 6.76
N TRP A 149 -8.57 9.98 6.77
CA TRP A 149 -8.95 10.68 7.99
C TRP A 149 -10.26 10.12 8.58
N ASP A 150 -11.18 9.68 7.71
CA ASP A 150 -12.45 9.07 8.12
C ASP A 150 -12.29 7.70 8.81
N CYS A 151 -11.11 7.07 8.73
CA CYS A 151 -10.80 5.88 9.50
C CYS A 151 -10.65 6.17 11.00
N GLY A 152 -10.25 7.39 11.38
CA GLY A 152 -10.10 7.82 12.77
C GLY A 152 -9.31 6.82 13.62
N SER A 153 -9.91 6.38 14.73
CA SER A 153 -9.35 5.39 15.66
C SER A 153 -9.23 3.97 15.11
N SER A 154 -9.80 3.67 13.94
CA SER A 154 -9.69 2.33 13.34
C SER A 154 -8.33 2.11 12.70
N ALA A 155 -7.65 3.18 12.25
CA ALA A 155 -6.35 3.09 11.60
C ALA A 155 -5.24 2.81 12.62
N ARG A 156 -4.48 1.74 12.36
CA ARG A 156 -3.31 1.31 13.14
C ARG A 156 -2.01 1.47 12.34
N VAL A 157 -2.08 1.26 11.04
CA VAL A 157 -0.93 1.36 10.13
C VAL A 157 -1.33 2.21 8.94
N LEU A 158 -0.56 3.28 8.70
CA LEU A 158 -0.64 4.08 7.49
C LEU A 158 0.68 3.99 6.74
N ASP A 159 0.63 3.40 5.55
CA ASP A 159 1.75 3.32 4.63
C ASP A 159 1.42 4.14 3.38
N VAL A 160 2.11 5.26 3.22
CA VAL A 160 1.99 6.17 2.06
C VAL A 160 3.35 6.41 1.41
N ASN A 161 4.22 5.39 1.46
CA ASN A 161 5.57 5.45 0.90
C ASN A 161 5.58 5.70 -0.63
N ASN A 162 6.65 6.31 -1.13
CA ASN A 162 6.91 6.54 -2.56
C ASN A 162 5.73 7.22 -3.29
N ASN A 163 5.18 8.25 -2.68
CA ASN A 163 4.19 9.11 -3.33
C ASN A 163 4.82 10.50 -3.59
N SER A 164 4.00 11.51 -3.84
CA SER A 164 4.41 12.91 -3.99
C SER A 164 3.64 13.79 -3.00
N ILE A 165 3.47 13.29 -1.77
CA ILE A 165 2.73 13.98 -0.72
C ILE A 165 3.55 15.18 -0.25
N GLN A 166 3.00 16.38 -0.43
CA GLN A 166 3.66 17.63 -0.03
C GLN A 166 2.99 18.31 1.16
N ASP A 167 1.93 17.74 1.72
CA ASP A 167 1.24 18.30 2.88
C ASP A 167 0.79 17.17 3.81
N VAL A 168 1.19 17.26 5.07
CA VAL A 168 0.72 16.40 6.16
C VAL A 168 -0.07 17.30 7.13
N PRO A 169 -1.39 17.40 6.93
CA PRO A 169 -2.22 18.38 7.64
C PRO A 169 -2.46 17.97 9.09
N ASN A 170 -2.97 18.92 9.90
CA ASN A 170 -3.32 18.68 11.30
C ASN A 170 -4.41 17.60 11.46
N LYS A 171 -5.13 17.25 10.38
CA LYS A 171 -6.10 16.13 10.33
C LYS A 171 -5.47 14.79 10.68
N ILE A 172 -4.15 14.65 10.63
CA ILE A 172 -3.47 13.44 11.09
C ILE A 172 -3.76 13.12 12.57
N SER A 173 -4.09 14.13 13.39
CA SER A 173 -4.52 13.98 14.77
C SER A 173 -5.80 13.13 14.94
N CYS A 174 -6.63 13.02 13.90
CA CYS A 174 -7.80 12.15 13.92
C CYS A 174 -7.45 10.67 14.05
N LEU A 175 -6.24 10.26 13.62
CA LEU A 175 -5.75 8.88 13.64
C LEU A 175 -5.20 8.49 15.02
N ASN A 176 -5.97 8.75 16.07
CA ASN A 176 -5.49 8.68 17.46
C ASN A 176 -4.96 7.30 17.90
N SER A 177 -5.27 6.22 17.19
CA SER A 177 -4.88 4.84 17.52
C SER A 177 -3.79 4.29 16.60
N ILE A 178 -3.19 5.14 15.77
CA ILE A 178 -2.14 4.74 14.84
C ILE A 178 -0.87 4.34 15.59
N GLN A 179 -0.29 3.23 15.16
CA GLN A 179 0.92 2.64 15.73
C GLN A 179 2.11 2.75 14.79
N LYS A 180 1.88 2.72 13.48
CA LYS A 180 2.93 2.78 12.47
C LYS A 180 2.57 3.75 11.37
N LEU A 181 3.46 4.68 11.09
CA LEU A 181 3.31 5.68 10.05
C LEU A 181 4.55 5.69 9.16
N PHE A 182 4.35 5.41 7.87
CA PHE A 182 5.40 5.40 6.87
C PHE A 182 5.11 6.45 5.79
N LEU A 183 5.99 7.44 5.70
CA LEU A 183 5.93 8.59 4.79
C LEU A 183 7.21 8.69 3.95
N ASP A 184 7.86 7.55 3.69
CA ASP A 184 9.15 7.51 3.02
C ASP A 184 9.03 7.93 1.54
N GLY A 185 10.05 8.61 1.00
CA GLY A 185 10.14 8.86 -0.43
C GLY A 185 9.04 9.78 -0.99
N ASN A 186 8.60 10.78 -0.23
CA ASN A 186 7.55 11.72 -0.65
C ASN A 186 8.06 13.12 -1.03
N GLY A 187 9.34 13.42 -0.74
CA GLY A 187 9.89 14.76 -0.93
C GLY A 187 9.33 15.80 0.06
N ILE A 188 8.88 15.36 1.23
CA ILE A 188 8.28 16.22 2.25
C ILE A 188 9.33 17.16 2.85
N SER A 189 9.01 18.45 2.94
CA SER A 189 9.78 19.46 3.68
C SER A 189 9.23 19.60 5.12
N ASP A 190 10.01 20.15 6.05
CA ASP A 190 9.59 20.28 7.45
C ASP A 190 8.40 21.25 7.65
N GLU A 191 8.28 22.29 6.82
CA GLU A 191 7.13 23.22 6.81
C GLU A 191 5.81 22.58 6.35
N ALA A 192 5.91 21.50 5.56
CA ALA A 192 4.76 20.77 5.04
C ALA A 192 4.11 19.88 6.10
N ILE A 193 4.76 19.67 7.26
CA ILE A 193 4.26 18.80 8.31
C ILE A 193 3.65 19.65 9.43
N ARG A 194 2.38 19.37 9.75
CA ARG A 194 1.74 19.91 10.96
C ARG A 194 2.08 19.04 12.17
N TRP A 195 3.22 19.35 12.76
CA TRP A 195 3.83 18.57 13.84
C TRP A 195 3.01 18.50 15.13
N GLU A 196 2.21 19.52 15.45
CA GLU A 196 1.30 19.51 16.60
C GLU A 196 0.29 18.35 16.51
N GLY A 197 -0.28 18.15 15.32
CA GLY A 197 -1.18 17.04 15.05
C GLY A 197 -0.47 15.69 15.12
N LEU A 198 0.76 15.61 14.60
CA LEU A 198 1.56 14.40 14.70
C LEU A 198 1.93 14.06 16.15
N ALA A 199 2.31 15.05 16.95
CA ALA A 199 2.69 14.92 18.35
C ALA A 199 1.52 14.45 19.25
N SER A 200 0.27 14.62 18.79
CA SER A 200 -0.92 14.12 19.50
C SER A 200 -1.07 12.59 19.46
N LEU A 201 -0.31 11.90 18.60
CA LEU A 201 -0.40 10.46 18.36
C LEU A 201 0.34 9.63 19.42
N LYS A 202 -0.24 9.56 20.62
CA LYS A 202 0.39 8.94 21.81
C LYS A 202 0.73 7.45 21.68
N TYR A 203 0.10 6.73 20.74
CA TYR A 203 0.31 5.29 20.53
C TYR A 203 1.24 4.98 19.37
N LEU A 204 1.83 6.00 18.74
CA LEU A 204 2.74 5.80 17.62
C LEU A 204 4.02 5.13 18.13
N THR A 205 4.35 3.99 17.53
CA THR A 205 5.53 3.17 17.87
C THR A 205 6.59 3.23 16.77
N VAL A 206 6.18 3.41 15.52
CA VAL A 206 7.09 3.50 14.37
C VAL A 206 6.73 4.72 13.55
N LEU A 207 7.71 5.59 13.34
CA LEU A 207 7.60 6.77 12.50
C LEU A 207 8.74 6.77 11.49
N SER A 208 8.41 6.84 10.20
CA SER A 208 9.38 6.83 9.12
C SER A 208 9.15 7.97 8.15
N PHE A 209 10.20 8.77 7.95
CA PHE A 209 10.31 9.87 7.00
C PHE A 209 11.57 9.71 6.13
N THR A 210 12.00 8.48 5.87
CA THR A 210 13.22 8.19 5.11
C THR A 210 13.11 8.73 3.67
N ARG A 211 14.18 9.29 3.11
CA ARG A 211 14.18 9.86 1.74
C ARG A 211 13.18 11.00 1.54
N ASN A 212 13.18 11.97 2.45
CA ASN A 212 12.44 13.22 2.31
C ASN A 212 13.42 14.41 2.27
N GLN A 213 12.91 15.63 2.40
CA GLN A 213 13.69 16.87 2.32
C GLN A 213 13.66 17.63 3.65
N LEU A 214 13.48 16.93 4.78
CA LEU A 214 13.39 17.55 6.10
C LEU A 214 14.70 18.23 6.47
N MET A 215 14.65 19.52 6.85
CA MET A 215 15.82 20.26 7.32
C MET A 215 15.93 20.31 8.84
N ASN A 216 14.79 20.30 9.54
CA ASN A 216 14.73 20.29 11.00
C ASN A 216 13.60 19.36 11.49
N LEU A 217 13.73 18.88 12.74
CA LEU A 217 12.63 18.23 13.47
C LEU A 217 12.24 19.15 14.64
N PRO A 218 10.95 19.33 14.93
CA PRO A 218 10.51 20.22 16.00
C PRO A 218 10.64 19.57 17.37
N SER A 219 10.62 20.41 18.41
CA SER A 219 10.55 19.98 19.81
C SER A 219 9.29 19.16 20.12
N ALA A 220 8.18 19.42 19.42
CA ALA A 220 6.91 18.69 19.58
C ALA A 220 7.06 17.17 19.39
N LEU A 221 8.05 16.72 18.61
CA LEU A 221 8.33 15.29 18.40
C LEU A 221 8.60 14.55 19.72
N GLY A 222 9.19 15.22 20.71
CA GLY A 222 9.48 14.65 22.04
C GLY A 222 8.23 14.22 22.83
N SER A 223 7.03 14.66 22.42
CA SER A 223 5.77 14.23 23.03
C SER A 223 5.40 12.77 22.72
N LEU A 224 6.02 12.16 21.70
CA LEU A 224 5.76 10.79 21.25
C LEU A 224 6.44 9.74 22.14
N THR A 225 6.11 9.72 23.43
CA THR A 225 6.77 8.87 24.44
C THR A 225 6.62 7.35 24.21
N SER A 226 5.71 6.92 23.32
CA SER A 226 5.56 5.52 22.92
C SER A 226 6.40 5.11 21.70
N LEU A 227 7.11 6.07 21.08
CA LEU A 227 7.88 5.82 19.88
C LEU A 227 9.06 4.91 20.16
N ARG A 228 9.14 3.80 19.43
CA ARG A 228 10.23 2.81 19.52
C ARG A 228 11.20 2.92 18.36
N GLN A 229 10.71 3.31 17.20
CA GLN A 229 11.53 3.43 15.99
C GLN A 229 11.27 4.75 15.29
N LEU A 230 12.34 5.51 15.08
CA LEU A 230 12.34 6.73 14.28
C LEU A 230 13.33 6.58 13.14
N HIS A 231 12.83 6.67 11.90
CA HIS A 231 13.65 6.61 10.70
C HIS A 231 13.55 7.94 9.96
N VAL A 232 14.65 8.69 9.94
CA VAL A 232 14.79 10.00 9.28
C VAL A 232 16.03 10.02 8.38
N ALA A 233 16.44 8.84 7.90
CA ALA A 233 17.60 8.68 7.05
C ALA A 233 17.39 9.29 5.64
N ASN A 234 18.46 9.74 4.98
CA ASN A 234 18.40 10.38 3.67
C ASN A 234 17.49 11.62 3.67
N ASN A 235 17.71 12.54 4.61
CA ASN A 235 17.07 13.86 4.65
C ASN A 235 18.16 14.94 4.60
N LYS A 236 17.81 16.19 4.93
CA LYS A 236 18.71 17.34 5.00
C LYS A 236 18.86 17.86 6.42
N LEU A 237 18.68 17.00 7.43
CA LEU A 237 18.70 17.41 8.83
C LEU A 237 20.06 17.97 9.20
N THR A 238 20.06 19.15 9.84
CA THR A 238 21.30 19.80 10.32
C THR A 238 21.61 19.45 11.77
N SER A 239 20.57 19.19 12.57
CA SER A 239 20.64 18.79 13.97
C SER A 239 19.39 17.98 14.34
N LEU A 240 19.43 17.33 15.51
CA LEU A 240 18.24 16.77 16.16
C LEU A 240 17.82 17.69 17.32
N PRO A 241 16.52 17.85 17.57
CA PRO A 241 16.03 18.62 18.71
C PRO A 241 16.44 17.94 20.02
N ASN A 242 16.70 18.72 21.07
CA ASN A 242 17.07 18.20 22.39
C ASN A 242 15.97 17.29 22.97
N GLU A 243 14.72 17.54 22.60
CA GLU A 243 13.54 16.79 23.00
C GLU A 243 13.51 15.36 22.43
N ILE A 244 14.42 15.00 21.52
CA ILE A 244 14.61 13.59 21.13
C ILE A 244 14.95 12.72 22.35
N GLY A 245 15.61 13.29 23.37
CA GLY A 245 15.89 12.62 24.63
C GLY A 245 14.65 12.31 25.48
N MET A 246 13.49 12.92 25.18
CA MET A 246 12.22 12.60 25.84
C MET A 246 11.57 11.32 25.32
N LEU A 247 12.06 10.76 24.21
CA LEU A 247 11.59 9.52 23.64
C LEU A 247 12.15 8.32 24.42
N THR A 248 11.72 8.16 25.67
CA THR A 248 12.25 7.17 26.64
C THR A 248 12.11 5.71 26.21
N ARG A 249 11.28 5.42 25.20
CA ARG A 249 11.07 4.08 24.63
C ARG A 249 11.74 3.87 23.27
N LEU A 250 12.52 4.83 22.79
CA LEU A 250 13.15 4.75 21.48
C LEU A 250 14.28 3.71 21.50
N GLU A 251 14.11 2.65 20.73
CA GLU A 251 15.08 1.55 20.60
C GLU A 251 15.94 1.71 19.35
N VAL A 252 15.39 2.34 18.30
CA VAL A 252 16.05 2.47 16.99
C VAL A 252 15.90 3.89 16.46
N LEU A 253 17.02 4.57 16.26
CA LEU A 253 17.11 5.84 15.54
C LEU A 253 17.97 5.67 14.29
N LYS A 254 17.36 5.76 13.11
CA LYS A 254 18.09 5.79 11.84
C LYS A 254 18.09 7.21 11.27
N ALA A 255 19.24 7.86 11.34
CA ALA A 255 19.42 9.22 10.84
C ALA A 255 20.64 9.37 9.91
N ASN A 256 21.08 8.27 9.28
CA ASN A 256 22.19 8.29 8.34
C ASN A 256 21.87 9.12 7.08
N ASN A 257 22.91 9.63 6.42
CA ASN A 257 22.80 10.46 5.21
C ASN A 257 21.95 11.72 5.45
N ASN A 258 22.39 12.55 6.40
CA ASN A 258 21.85 13.88 6.68
C ASN A 258 22.99 14.90 6.63
N SER A 259 22.63 16.19 6.60
CA SER A 259 23.58 17.32 6.49
C SER A 259 24.01 17.84 7.86
N TRP A 260 24.51 16.94 8.72
CA TRP A 260 24.85 17.27 10.10
C TRP A 260 25.82 18.45 10.19
N CYS A 261 25.44 19.45 10.97
CA CYS A 261 26.31 20.61 11.21
C CYS A 261 27.36 20.22 12.26
N TYR A 262 28.62 20.09 11.82
CA TYR A 262 29.74 19.71 12.68
C TYR A 262 30.22 20.83 13.64
N SER A 263 29.58 22.00 13.64
CA SER A 263 30.07 23.14 14.43
C SER A 263 29.77 23.08 15.93
N PHE A 264 29.12 22.02 16.44
CA PHE A 264 28.89 21.86 17.89
C PHE A 264 29.92 20.96 18.60
N PHE A 265 30.77 20.24 17.86
CA PHE A 265 31.88 19.49 18.44
C PHE A 265 33.08 19.59 17.51
N GLY A 266 34.17 20.23 17.96
CA GLY A 266 35.40 20.43 17.20
C GLY A 266 36.10 19.12 16.80
N ILE A 267 35.55 18.41 15.83
CA ILE A 267 36.12 17.22 15.23
C ILE A 267 36.14 17.46 13.72
N GLN A 268 37.34 17.71 13.19
CA GLN A 268 37.62 17.67 11.76
C GLN A 268 37.39 16.24 11.24
N ASP A 269 36.79 16.20 10.05
CA ASP A 269 36.42 15.05 9.21
C ASP A 269 37.06 13.69 9.50
N ASN A 270 36.22 12.64 9.40
CA ASN A 270 36.59 11.52 8.54
C ASN A 270 35.35 10.76 8.03
N HIS A 271 35.26 10.72 6.70
CA HIS A 271 34.55 9.76 5.85
C HIS A 271 33.42 8.88 6.44
N SER A 272 32.23 9.05 5.87
CA SER A 272 31.30 7.98 5.45
C SER A 272 31.36 6.65 6.23
N SER A 273 30.54 6.49 7.27
CA SER A 273 29.94 5.20 7.66
C SER A 273 28.85 5.43 8.71
N GLY A 274 27.72 4.72 8.56
CA GLY A 274 26.48 4.99 9.26
C GLY A 274 26.61 5.13 10.78
N MET A 275 26.21 6.30 11.29
CA MET A 275 25.95 6.49 12.71
C MET A 275 24.69 5.69 13.09
N HIS A 276 24.90 4.50 13.65
CA HIS A 276 23.89 3.79 14.42
C HIS A 276 23.87 4.38 15.82
N TRP A 277 22.86 5.21 16.10
CA TRP A 277 22.57 5.65 17.46
C TRP A 277 21.75 4.55 18.13
N ARG A 278 22.38 3.77 19.02
CA ARG A 278 21.67 3.02 20.06
C ARG A 278 21.69 3.90 21.31
N MET A 279 20.51 4.33 21.76
CA MET A 279 20.34 4.85 23.12
C MET A 279 20.46 3.71 24.13
#